data_AF-A0A5C3MLF3-F1
#
_entry.id   AF-A0A5C3MLF3-F1
#
_cell.length_a   1.000
_cell.length_b   1.000
_cell.length_c   1.000
_cell.angle_alpha   90.00
_cell.angle_beta   90.00
_cell.angle_gamma   90.00
#
_symmetry.space_group_name_H-M   'P 1'
#
loop_
_entity.id
_entity.type
_entity.pdbx_description
1 polymer ?
#
loop_
_entity_poly.entity_id
_entity_poly.type
_entity_poly.pdbx_seq_one_letter_code
_entity_poly.pdbx_strand_id
1 'polypeptide(L)'
;MVKLFIKHVLGVNSDHDGLYGNTAAYYGTVEQQGRLTLHLHLLLWISNSLSPQDIRNRMMDSQSDFQNKMIDYLEHVHQGEFIDKTMTEVQSDISYASSSSDYRDPTQTLPEAPPYPCSHSLDMKCTDCEKSNAWWQSFKVIVNDLLYRSNVHSCGDHCMVRGECKARFPRPYVEKTSVDEKDGYITLKKLESRLNTFSPALTYLLRSNSDVTSLLSGTALKSVVAYVTDYITKTPLKTYTIFQTIRDVFDR
;
A
#
# COMPACT_ATOMS: atom_id res chain seq x y z
N MET A 1 4.04 4.22 17.02
CA MET A 1 3.76 3.65 15.68
C MET A 1 3.78 4.72 14.58
N VAL A 2 2.85 5.69 14.54
CA VAL A 2 2.79 6.73 13.48
C VAL A 2 4.11 7.48 13.23
N LYS A 3 4.78 7.96 14.28
CA LYS A 3 6.09 8.65 14.15
C LYS A 3 7.17 7.74 13.56
N LEU A 4 7.15 6.44 13.89
CA LEU A 4 8.10 5.47 13.34
C LEU A 4 7.82 5.21 11.86
N PHE A 5 6.55 5.11 11.48
CA PHE A 5 6.16 4.96 10.07
C PHE A 5 6.62 6.17 9.24
N ILE A 6 6.34 7.39 9.70
CA ILE A 6 6.73 8.63 9.01
C ILE A 6 8.25 8.74 8.88
N LYS A 7 9.01 8.42 9.93
CA LYS A 7 10.48 8.50 9.88
C LYS A 7 11.09 7.37 9.05
N HIS A 8 10.78 6.12 9.37
CA HIS A 8 11.51 4.96 8.85
C HIS A 8 10.94 4.36 7.57
N VAL A 9 9.64 4.53 7.30
CA VAL A 9 9.01 4.02 6.07
C VAL A 9 8.94 5.12 5.01
N LEU A 10 8.58 6.35 5.42
CA LEU A 10 8.46 7.48 4.48
C LEU A 10 9.72 8.33 4.39
N GLY A 11 10.75 8.05 5.18
CA GLY A 11 12.04 8.73 5.06
C GLY A 11 12.01 10.21 5.43
N VAL A 12 11.12 10.63 6.34
CA VAL A 12 11.03 12.03 6.76
C VAL A 12 12.13 12.32 7.79
N ASN A 13 12.98 13.31 7.48
CA ASN A 13 14.11 13.71 8.34
C ASN A 13 15.02 12.52 8.70
N SER A 14 15.21 11.59 7.74
CA SER A 14 16.15 10.47 7.81
C SER A 14 17.33 10.67 6.88
N ASP A 15 18.35 9.83 7.07
CA ASP A 15 19.56 9.69 6.25
C ASP A 15 19.36 8.75 5.05
N HIS A 16 18.13 8.24 4.86
CA HIS A 16 17.73 7.37 3.76
C HIS A 16 16.47 7.90 3.09
N ASP A 17 16.25 7.52 1.83
CA ASP A 17 15.01 7.82 1.10
C ASP A 17 13.81 7.04 1.66
N GLY A 18 12.60 7.57 1.43
CA GLY A 18 11.36 6.88 1.76
C GLY A 18 11.00 5.81 0.74
N LEU A 19 10.03 4.97 1.08
CA LEU A 19 9.54 3.89 0.20
C LEU A 19 9.08 4.39 -1.18
N TYR A 20 8.51 5.60 -1.24
CA TYR A 20 8.02 6.22 -2.48
C TYR A 20 9.02 7.24 -3.07
N GLY A 21 10.25 7.24 -2.58
CA GLY A 21 11.30 8.20 -2.95
C GLY A 21 11.60 9.20 -1.85
N ASN A 22 12.44 10.18 -2.18
CA ASN A 22 12.89 11.21 -1.25
C ASN A 22 11.73 12.13 -0.83
N THR A 23 11.43 12.19 0.46
CA THR A 23 10.31 13.01 0.96
C THR A 23 10.73 14.46 1.16
N ALA A 24 10.08 15.38 0.45
CA ALA A 24 10.27 16.82 0.59
C ALA A 24 9.47 17.40 1.77
N ALA A 25 8.22 16.96 1.91
CA ALA A 25 7.30 17.45 2.94
C ALA A 25 6.20 16.42 3.22
N TYR A 26 5.54 16.56 4.37
CA TYR A 26 4.34 15.80 4.67
C TYR A 26 3.39 16.65 5.52
N TYR A 27 2.12 16.29 5.47
CA TYR A 27 1.09 16.76 6.39
C TYR A 27 0.30 15.56 6.86
N GLY A 28 0.16 15.37 8.17
CA GLY A 28 -0.57 14.24 8.73
C GLY A 28 -1.45 14.65 9.90
N THR A 29 -2.66 14.10 9.97
CA THR A 29 -3.56 14.24 11.11
C THR A 29 -4.02 12.87 11.60
N VAL A 30 -4.12 12.73 12.92
CA VAL A 30 -4.59 11.50 13.56
C VAL A 30 -5.99 11.75 14.10
N GLU A 31 -6.96 10.99 13.59
CA GLU A 31 -8.36 11.00 14.05
C GLU A 31 -8.62 9.76 14.90
N GLN A 32 -9.32 9.92 16.02
CA GLN A 32 -9.91 8.79 16.73
C GLN A 32 -11.21 8.41 16.03
N GLN A 33 -11.24 7.26 15.37
CA GLN A 33 -12.50 6.71 14.88
C GLN A 33 -13.38 6.35 16.10
N GLY A 34 -14.70 6.48 15.97
CA GLY A 34 -15.70 6.17 17.01
C GLY A 34 -15.75 4.70 17.47
N ARG A 35 -14.67 3.94 17.26
CA ARG A 35 -14.44 2.54 17.63
C ARG A 35 -13.12 2.33 18.37
N LEU A 36 -12.57 3.39 18.99
CA LEU A 36 -11.31 3.37 19.75
C LEU A 36 -10.06 3.01 18.91
N THR A 37 -10.14 3.17 17.59
CA THR A 37 -9.02 2.99 16.66
C THR A 37 -8.51 4.35 16.19
N LEU A 38 -7.18 4.49 16.10
CA LEU A 38 -6.55 5.68 15.54
C LEU A 38 -6.44 5.52 14.02
N HIS A 39 -6.78 6.58 13.29
CA HIS A 39 -6.69 6.63 11.84
C HIS A 39 -5.80 7.81 11.43
N LEU A 40 -4.80 7.52 10.60
CA LEU A 40 -3.89 8.53 10.08
C LEU A 40 -4.33 8.92 8.67
N HIS A 41 -4.68 10.19 8.48
CA HIS A 41 -4.77 10.78 7.15
C HIS A 41 -3.46 11.53 6.86
N LEU A 42 -2.82 11.22 5.74
CA LEU A 42 -1.49 11.74 5.42
C LEU A 42 -1.42 12.18 3.94
N LEU A 43 -0.83 13.35 3.72
CA LEU A 43 -0.34 13.82 2.43
C LEU A 43 1.19 13.83 2.46
N LEU A 44 1.79 13.33 1.39
CA LEU A 44 3.24 13.20 1.23
C LEU A 44 3.65 13.90 -0.08
N TRP A 45 4.68 14.74 -0.02
CA TRP A 45 5.29 15.36 -1.19
C TRP A 45 6.66 14.74 -1.43
N ILE A 46 6.82 14.14 -2.61
CA ILE A 46 8.09 13.55 -3.04
C ILE A 46 8.90 14.61 -3.78
N SER A 47 10.17 14.74 -3.44
CA SER A 47 11.12 15.65 -4.09
C SER A 47 11.14 15.43 -5.60
N ASN A 48 11.23 16.53 -6.37
CA ASN A 48 11.23 16.52 -7.84
C ASN A 48 9.95 15.94 -8.48
N SER A 49 8.84 15.87 -7.73
CA SER A 49 7.53 15.54 -8.32
C SER A 49 7.14 16.58 -9.36
N LEU A 50 6.95 16.13 -10.60
CA LEU A 50 6.51 16.96 -11.71
C LEU A 50 5.05 17.36 -11.53
N SER A 51 4.66 18.49 -12.14
CA SER A 51 3.24 18.86 -12.20
C SER A 51 2.47 17.82 -13.03
N PRO A 52 1.16 17.61 -12.79
CA PRO A 52 0.36 16.70 -13.61
C PRO A 52 0.42 17.02 -15.11
N GLN A 53 0.55 18.30 -15.47
CA GLN A 53 0.69 18.72 -16.86
C GLN A 53 2.04 18.32 -17.45
N ASP A 54 3.13 18.46 -16.68
CA ASP A 54 4.47 18.04 -17.12
C ASP A 54 4.57 16.53 -17.25
N ILE A 55 3.98 15.78 -16.30
CA ILE A 55 3.86 14.32 -16.40
C ILE A 55 3.13 13.96 -17.69
N ARG A 56 1.96 14.55 -17.95
CA ARG A 56 1.20 14.30 -19.18
C ARG A 56 2.04 14.60 -20.43
N ASN A 57 2.68 15.77 -20.50
CA ASN A 57 3.48 16.16 -21.65
C ASN A 57 4.62 15.16 -21.91
N ARG A 58 5.30 14.68 -20.86
CA ARG A 58 6.39 13.71 -20.98
C ARG A 58 5.91 12.28 -21.25
N MET A 59 4.72 11.90 -20.76
CA MET A 59 4.09 10.62 -21.07
C MET A 59 3.68 10.52 -22.54
N MET A 60 3.34 11.65 -23.17
CA MET A 60 2.93 11.73 -24.58
C MET A 60 4.11 11.95 -25.55
N ASP A 61 5.32 12.18 -25.03
CA ASP A 61 6.50 12.43 -25.85
C ASP A 61 7.14 11.10 -26.29
N SER A 62 6.97 10.76 -27.57
CA SER A 62 7.52 9.53 -28.16
C SER A 62 9.04 9.48 -28.20
N GLN A 63 9.73 10.60 -27.97
CA GLN A 63 11.19 10.66 -27.89
C GLN A 63 11.71 10.53 -26.44
N SER A 64 10.83 10.53 -25.45
CA SER A 64 11.20 10.49 -24.04
C SER A 64 11.26 9.06 -23.49
N ASP A 65 12.26 8.76 -22.67
CA ASP A 65 12.30 7.53 -21.87
C ASP A 65 11.46 7.61 -20.59
N PHE A 66 10.79 8.74 -20.36
CA PHE A 66 10.00 9.02 -19.17
C PHE A 66 8.86 8.03 -18.98
N GLN A 67 8.17 7.65 -20.06
CA GLN A 67 7.09 6.66 -20.01
C GLN A 67 7.57 5.34 -19.40
N ASN A 68 8.72 4.82 -19.87
CA ASN A 68 9.29 3.57 -19.36
C ASN A 68 9.69 3.72 -17.89
N LYS A 69 10.38 4.81 -17.53
CA LYS A 69 10.77 5.06 -16.13
C LYS A 69 9.58 5.20 -15.19
N MET A 70 8.48 5.80 -15.65
CA MET A 70 7.25 5.93 -14.87
C MET A 70 6.58 4.57 -14.67
N ILE A 71 6.51 3.74 -15.71
CA ILE A 71 6.00 2.37 -15.61
C ILE A 71 6.86 1.56 -14.64
N ASP A 72 8.18 1.59 -14.81
CA ASP A 72 9.12 0.89 -13.94
C ASP A 72 8.90 1.33 -12.49
N TYR A 73 8.88 2.63 -12.20
CA TYR A 73 8.61 3.13 -10.86
C TYR A 73 7.28 2.62 -10.29
N LEU A 74 6.20 2.72 -11.06
CA LEU A 74 4.87 2.30 -10.60
C LEU A 74 4.80 0.79 -10.34
N GLU A 75 5.40 -0.05 -11.18
CA GLU A 75 5.43 -1.51 -10.98
C GLU A 75 6.29 -1.92 -9.77
N HIS A 76 7.30 -1.14 -9.40
CA HIS A 76 8.05 -1.40 -8.15
C HIS A 76 7.23 -1.13 -6.89
N VAL A 77 6.24 -0.23 -6.95
CA VAL A 77 5.40 0.14 -5.79
C VAL A 77 3.94 -0.33 -5.89
N HIS A 78 3.53 -0.92 -7.01
CA HIS A 78 2.19 -1.47 -7.22
C HIS A 78 2.28 -2.85 -7.84
N GLN A 79 1.68 -3.83 -7.18
CA GLN A 79 1.55 -5.19 -7.68
C GLN A 79 0.09 -5.64 -7.56
N GLY A 80 -0.39 -6.34 -8.59
CA GLY A 80 -1.79 -6.77 -8.71
C GLY A 80 -1.96 -8.29 -8.70
N GLU A 81 -0.92 -9.01 -8.31
CA GLU A 81 -0.78 -10.47 -8.33
C GLU A 81 0.07 -10.98 -7.16
N PHE A 82 -0.03 -12.26 -6.83
CA PHE A 82 0.89 -12.89 -5.88
C PHE A 82 2.32 -12.91 -6.44
N ILE A 83 3.33 -12.86 -5.55
CA ILE A 83 4.74 -12.82 -5.95
C ILE A 83 5.17 -14.22 -6.41
N ASP A 84 5.56 -14.34 -7.67
CA ASP A 84 6.11 -15.55 -8.31
C ASP A 84 5.22 -16.81 -8.21
N LYS A 85 3.93 -16.66 -7.88
CA LYS A 85 2.99 -17.77 -7.65
C LYS A 85 1.57 -17.40 -8.08
N THR A 86 0.76 -18.40 -8.37
CA THR A 86 -0.70 -18.27 -8.54
C THR A 86 -1.41 -18.34 -7.18
N MET A 87 -2.65 -17.83 -7.11
CA MET A 87 -3.47 -17.94 -5.89
C MET A 87 -3.62 -19.39 -5.40
N THR A 88 -3.77 -20.36 -6.31
CA THR A 88 -3.94 -21.79 -5.96
C THR A 88 -2.69 -22.38 -5.33
N GLU A 89 -1.50 -22.03 -5.84
CA GLU A 89 -0.22 -22.46 -5.26
C GLU A 89 -0.04 -21.86 -3.86
N VAL A 90 -0.31 -20.56 -3.70
CA VAL A 90 -0.24 -19.88 -2.39
C VAL A 90 -1.20 -20.52 -1.39
N GLN A 91 -2.44 -20.82 -1.79
CA GLN A 91 -3.40 -21.52 -0.93
C GLN A 91 -2.88 -22.90 -0.48
N SER A 92 -2.25 -23.65 -1.39
CA SER A 92 -1.69 -24.97 -1.12
C SER A 92 -0.50 -24.89 -0.15
N ASP A 93 0.40 -23.92 -0.37
CA ASP A 93 1.54 -23.67 0.51
C ASP A 93 1.10 -23.31 1.93
N ILE A 94 0.12 -22.41 2.06
CA ILE A 94 -0.42 -22.00 3.37
C ILE A 94 -1.08 -23.18 4.07
N SER A 95 -1.84 -24.00 3.34
CA SER A 95 -2.50 -25.19 3.89
C SER A 95 -1.48 -26.20 4.40
N TYR A 96 -0.40 -26.43 3.64
CA TYR A 96 0.70 -27.29 4.05
C TYR A 96 1.44 -26.72 5.27
N ALA A 97 1.84 -25.44 5.23
CA ALA A 97 2.53 -24.78 6.33
C ALA A 97 1.70 -24.78 7.62
N SER A 98 0.41 -24.47 7.53
CA SER A 98 -0.52 -24.44 8.67
C SER A 98 -0.73 -25.82 9.34
N SER A 99 -0.33 -26.91 8.68
CA SER A 99 -0.36 -28.25 9.28
C SER A 99 0.80 -28.52 10.26
N SER A 100 1.88 -27.73 10.19
CA SER A 100 3.01 -27.81 11.10
C SER A 100 2.72 -27.08 12.41
N SER A 101 3.17 -27.64 13.55
CA SER A 101 3.09 -26.98 14.86
C SER A 101 3.94 -25.71 14.95
N ASP A 102 4.94 -25.58 14.07
CA ASP A 102 5.88 -24.46 14.09
C ASP A 102 5.38 -23.25 13.30
N TYR A 103 4.31 -23.42 12.51
CA TYR A 103 3.74 -22.34 11.72
C TYR A 103 3.11 -21.26 12.60
N ARG A 104 3.36 -20.01 12.23
CA ARG A 104 2.78 -18.83 12.86
C ARG A 104 2.12 -17.97 11.79
N ASP A 105 0.85 -17.65 12.00
CA ASP A 105 0.11 -16.74 11.11
C ASP A 105 0.84 -15.38 11.06
N PRO A 106 1.28 -14.92 9.88
CA PRO A 106 2.03 -13.68 9.77
C PRO A 106 1.21 -12.44 10.15
N THR A 107 -0.13 -12.50 10.12
CA THR A 107 -1.00 -11.41 10.62
C THR A 107 -0.93 -11.22 12.14
N GLN A 108 -0.34 -12.19 12.86
CA GLN A 108 -0.24 -12.19 14.33
C GLN A 108 1.21 -12.13 14.83
N THR A 109 2.18 -11.91 13.94
CA THR A 109 3.60 -11.82 14.29
C THR A 109 4.20 -10.50 13.81
N LEU A 110 5.34 -10.11 14.38
CA LEU A 110 6.07 -8.91 13.95
C LEU A 110 6.95 -9.20 12.72
N PRO A 111 7.21 -8.20 11.86
CA PRO A 111 8.17 -8.31 10.77
C PRO A 111 9.59 -8.53 11.28
N GLU A 112 10.28 -9.49 10.65
CA GLU A 112 11.70 -9.71 10.87
C GLU A 112 12.49 -8.74 10.01
N ALA A 113 13.45 -8.05 10.62
CA ALA A 113 14.31 -7.12 9.89
C ALA A 113 15.23 -7.89 8.92
N PRO A 114 15.49 -7.34 7.72
CA PRO A 114 16.48 -7.92 6.83
C PRO A 114 17.88 -7.87 7.47
N PRO A 115 18.79 -8.80 7.12
CA PRO A 115 20.20 -8.69 7.48
C PRO A 115 20.82 -7.38 6.96
N TYR A 116 21.89 -6.91 7.61
CA TYR A 116 22.62 -5.74 7.14
C TYR A 116 23.22 -6.00 5.74
N PRO A 117 23.20 -4.99 4.84
CA PRO A 117 23.74 -5.15 3.50
C PRO A 117 25.26 -5.32 3.52
N CYS A 118 25.77 -6.17 2.65
CA CYS A 118 27.21 -6.34 2.44
C CYS A 118 27.80 -5.14 1.69
N SER A 119 29.09 -4.85 1.91
CA SER A 119 29.83 -3.82 1.17
C SER A 119 30.39 -4.30 -0.19
N HIS A 120 29.93 -5.47 -0.66
CA HIS A 120 30.40 -6.11 -1.88
C HIS A 120 29.19 -6.60 -2.70
N SER A 121 29.41 -6.84 -3.99
CA SER A 121 28.44 -7.48 -4.87
C SER A 121 28.09 -8.89 -4.37
N LEU A 122 26.93 -9.42 -4.77
CA LEU A 122 26.45 -10.74 -4.36
C LEU A 122 27.54 -11.81 -4.50
N ASP A 123 27.94 -12.40 -3.36
CA ASP A 123 28.90 -13.50 -3.29
C ASP A 123 28.26 -14.69 -2.60
N MET A 124 28.16 -15.82 -3.30
CA MET A 124 27.59 -17.06 -2.77
C MET A 124 28.42 -17.68 -1.64
N LYS A 125 29.68 -17.25 -1.45
CA LYS A 125 30.54 -17.68 -0.34
C LYS A 125 30.40 -16.77 0.89
N CYS A 126 29.72 -15.64 0.78
CA CYS A 126 29.48 -14.74 1.90
C CYS A 126 28.23 -15.20 2.67
N THR A 127 28.41 -15.47 3.97
CA THR A 127 27.33 -15.91 4.85
C THR A 127 26.21 -14.88 4.98
N ASP A 128 26.52 -13.59 4.88
CA ASP A 128 25.52 -12.53 5.00
C ASP A 128 24.74 -12.34 3.70
N CYS A 129 25.38 -12.56 2.54
CA CYS A 129 24.65 -12.66 1.26
C CYS A 129 23.69 -13.86 1.24
N GLU A 130 24.11 -15.01 1.79
CA GLU A 130 23.25 -16.19 1.93
C GLU A 130 22.04 -15.91 2.82
N LYS A 131 22.26 -15.32 4.02
CA LYS A 131 21.17 -14.90 4.92
C LYS A 131 20.24 -13.90 4.27
N SER A 132 20.79 -12.90 3.56
CA SER A 132 20.00 -11.90 2.85
C SER A 132 19.12 -12.56 1.77
N ASN A 133 19.67 -13.50 1.00
CA ASN A 133 18.90 -14.24 0.02
C ASN A 133 17.79 -15.09 0.66
N ALA A 134 18.10 -15.79 1.76
CA ALA A 134 17.11 -16.56 2.52
C ALA A 134 15.99 -15.67 3.08
N TRP A 135 16.33 -14.47 3.57
CA TRP A 135 15.35 -13.48 4.01
C TRP A 135 14.46 -13.02 2.87
N TRP A 136 14.99 -12.73 1.68
CA TRP A 136 14.18 -12.35 0.52
C TRP A 136 13.22 -13.46 0.06
N GLN A 137 13.63 -14.73 0.12
CA GLN A 137 12.72 -15.85 -0.14
C GLN A 137 11.60 -15.91 0.90
N SER A 138 11.96 -15.75 2.18
CA SER A 138 11.00 -15.73 3.29
C SER A 138 10.04 -14.55 3.18
N PHE A 139 10.52 -13.38 2.78
CA PHE A 139 9.73 -12.18 2.53
C PHE A 139 8.62 -12.44 1.51
N LYS A 140 8.94 -13.07 0.36
CA LYS A 140 7.95 -13.40 -0.68
C LYS A 140 6.86 -14.33 -0.15
N VAL A 141 7.26 -15.38 0.59
CA VAL A 141 6.34 -16.34 1.22
C VAL A 141 5.42 -15.64 2.21
N ILE A 142 5.97 -14.83 3.12
CA ILE A 142 5.21 -14.09 4.13
C ILE A 142 4.25 -13.10 3.48
N VAL A 143 4.69 -12.35 2.47
CA VAL A 143 3.81 -11.41 1.76
C VAL A 143 2.66 -12.14 1.08
N ASN A 144 2.92 -13.25 0.37
CA ASN A 144 1.86 -14.03 -0.26
C ASN A 144 0.84 -14.59 0.76
N ASP A 145 1.31 -15.05 1.92
CA ASP A 145 0.45 -15.50 3.02
C ASP A 145 -0.44 -14.35 3.55
N LEU A 146 0.16 -13.19 3.84
CA LEU A 146 -0.57 -11.98 4.24
C LEU A 146 -1.61 -11.55 3.20
N LEU A 147 -1.25 -11.58 1.91
CA LEU A 147 -2.15 -11.24 0.82
C LEU A 147 -3.35 -12.17 0.77
N TYR A 148 -3.12 -13.48 0.85
CA TYR A 148 -4.17 -14.48 0.80
C TYR A 148 -5.16 -14.33 1.96
N ARG A 149 -4.65 -14.10 3.18
CA ARG A 149 -5.47 -13.96 4.39
C ARG A 149 -6.24 -12.66 4.46
N SER A 150 -5.62 -11.55 4.05
CA SER A 150 -6.14 -10.21 4.39
C SER A 150 -6.47 -9.34 3.19
N ASN A 151 -5.98 -9.63 1.98
CA ASN A 151 -6.17 -8.78 0.79
C ASN A 151 -7.04 -9.40 -0.31
N VAL A 152 -7.32 -10.70 -0.25
CA VAL A 152 -8.27 -11.35 -1.17
C VAL A 152 -9.70 -11.04 -0.72
N HIS A 153 -10.47 -10.43 -1.61
CA HIS A 153 -11.85 -10.07 -1.35
C HIS A 153 -12.80 -11.24 -1.64
N SER A 154 -13.54 -11.68 -0.63
CA SER A 154 -14.71 -12.54 -0.79
C SER A 154 -15.98 -11.74 -0.53
N CYS A 155 -16.95 -11.79 -1.45
CA CYS A 155 -18.22 -11.11 -1.26
C CYS A 155 -19.06 -11.87 -0.23
N GLY A 156 -19.45 -11.21 0.86
CA GLY A 156 -20.48 -11.69 1.79
C GLY A 156 -21.78 -10.87 1.68
N ASP A 157 -22.78 -11.22 2.51
CA ASP A 157 -24.13 -10.64 2.47
C ASP A 157 -24.15 -9.11 2.60
N HIS A 158 -23.28 -8.54 3.45
CA HIS A 158 -23.17 -7.09 3.65
C HIS A 158 -22.36 -6.35 2.58
N CYS A 159 -21.73 -7.08 1.67
CA CYS A 159 -20.90 -6.50 0.61
C CYS A 159 -21.72 -6.18 -0.65
N MET A 160 -22.80 -6.92 -0.89
CA MET A 160 -23.58 -6.84 -2.13
C MET A 160 -24.69 -5.79 -2.00
N VAL A 161 -24.67 -4.78 -2.86
CA VAL A 161 -25.71 -3.75 -2.94
C VAL A 161 -26.28 -3.78 -4.35
N ARG A 162 -27.56 -4.14 -4.47
CA ARG A 162 -28.27 -4.26 -5.78
C ARG A 162 -27.56 -5.20 -6.78
N GLY A 163 -26.95 -6.28 -6.28
CA GLY A 163 -26.22 -7.24 -7.13
C GLY A 163 -24.80 -6.83 -7.48
N GLU A 164 -24.34 -5.65 -7.05
CA GLU A 164 -22.97 -5.19 -7.26
C GLU A 164 -22.18 -5.19 -5.95
N CYS A 165 -20.91 -5.58 -6.02
CA CYS A 165 -20.01 -5.49 -4.87
C CYS A 165 -19.77 -4.00 -4.54
N LYS A 166 -20.06 -3.57 -3.31
CA LYS A 166 -19.79 -2.20 -2.83
C LYS A 166 -18.30 -1.81 -2.96
N ALA A 167 -17.41 -2.79 -2.81
CA ALA A 167 -15.97 -2.64 -2.98
C ALA A 167 -15.50 -2.79 -4.45
N ARG A 168 -16.43 -2.91 -5.41
CA ARG A 168 -16.21 -2.97 -6.86
C ARG A 168 -15.34 -4.14 -7.33
N PHE A 169 -15.52 -5.30 -6.68
CA PHE A 169 -14.94 -6.56 -7.14
C PHE A 169 -15.93 -7.34 -8.02
N PRO A 170 -15.43 -8.13 -9.00
CA PRO A 170 -14.03 -8.27 -9.39
C PRO A 170 -13.50 -7.01 -10.11
N ARG A 171 -12.24 -6.65 -9.87
CA ARG A 171 -11.53 -5.61 -10.62
C ARG A 171 -11.16 -6.16 -12.02
N PRO A 172 -10.97 -5.31 -13.05
CA PRO A 172 -10.57 -5.76 -14.38
C PRO A 172 -9.25 -6.54 -14.36
N TYR A 173 -9.19 -7.61 -15.15
CA TYR A 173 -7.96 -8.35 -15.41
C TYR A 173 -7.14 -7.61 -16.48
N VAL A 174 -5.86 -7.41 -16.22
CA VAL A 174 -4.93 -6.69 -17.09
C VAL A 174 -3.63 -7.48 -17.17
N GLU A 175 -3.36 -8.10 -18.31
CA GLU A 175 -2.21 -9.00 -18.49
C GLU A 175 -0.85 -8.29 -18.36
N LYS A 176 -0.77 -7.06 -18.88
CA LYS A 176 0.45 -6.24 -18.88
C LYS A 176 0.11 -4.77 -18.71
N THR A 177 1.03 -4.02 -18.11
CA THR A 177 0.88 -2.56 -18.01
C THR A 177 0.87 -1.93 -19.40
N SER A 178 -0.05 -0.99 -19.62
CA SER A 178 -0.19 -0.25 -20.87
C SER A 178 -0.46 1.23 -20.63
N VAL A 179 -0.19 2.04 -21.65
CA VAL A 179 -0.45 3.48 -21.64
C VAL A 179 -1.38 3.79 -22.80
N ASP A 180 -2.45 4.53 -22.54
CA ASP A 180 -3.35 5.00 -23.58
C ASP A 180 -2.66 6.09 -24.42
N GLU A 181 -2.58 5.87 -25.73
CA GLU A 181 -1.90 6.76 -26.67
C GLU A 181 -2.58 8.12 -26.84
N LYS A 182 -3.85 8.28 -26.41
CA LYS A 182 -4.60 9.53 -26.57
C LYS A 182 -4.42 10.48 -25.41
N ASP A 183 -4.29 9.95 -24.20
CA ASP A 183 -4.29 10.76 -22.99
C ASP A 183 -3.19 10.44 -21.97
N GLY A 184 -2.37 9.41 -22.25
CA GLY A 184 -1.26 9.00 -21.39
C GLY A 184 -1.71 8.24 -20.14
N TYR A 185 -2.97 7.80 -20.07
CA TYR A 185 -3.48 7.07 -18.92
C TYR A 185 -2.82 5.70 -18.79
N ILE A 186 -2.25 5.41 -17.62
CA ILE A 186 -1.58 4.14 -17.35
C ILE A 186 -2.58 3.16 -16.75
N THR A 187 -2.73 2.01 -17.40
CA THR A 187 -3.43 0.85 -16.85
C THR A 187 -2.39 -0.15 -16.37
N LEU A 188 -2.25 -0.29 -15.05
CA LEU A 188 -1.28 -1.20 -14.45
C LEU A 188 -1.70 -2.66 -14.61
N LYS A 189 -0.69 -3.53 -14.75
CA LYS A 189 -0.85 -4.98 -14.70
C LYS A 189 -1.63 -5.41 -13.46
N LYS A 190 -2.56 -6.34 -13.68
CA LYS A 190 -3.42 -6.92 -12.64
C LYS A 190 -3.87 -8.31 -13.03
N LEU A 191 -3.25 -9.33 -12.45
CA LEU A 191 -3.58 -10.71 -12.74
C LEU A 191 -4.60 -11.31 -11.76
N GLU A 192 -4.75 -10.71 -10.57
CA GLU A 192 -5.69 -11.18 -9.55
C GLU A 192 -6.85 -10.19 -9.38
N SER A 193 -7.96 -10.46 -10.07
CA SER A 193 -9.15 -9.61 -10.07
C SER A 193 -9.81 -9.44 -8.70
N ARG A 194 -9.59 -10.39 -7.78
CA ARG A 194 -10.16 -10.36 -6.42
C ARG A 194 -9.17 -9.89 -5.36
N LEU A 195 -7.96 -9.51 -5.74
CA LEU A 195 -6.94 -8.97 -4.85
C LEU A 195 -6.94 -7.43 -4.92
N ASN A 196 -6.66 -6.74 -3.82
CA ASN A 196 -6.29 -5.33 -3.88
C ASN A 196 -4.97 -5.15 -4.66
N THR A 197 -4.72 -3.95 -5.16
CA THR A 197 -3.36 -3.62 -5.63
C THR A 197 -2.55 -3.22 -4.40
N PHE A 198 -1.31 -3.67 -4.28
CA PHE A 198 -0.54 -3.50 -3.04
C PHE A 198 0.92 -3.12 -3.32
N SER A 199 1.63 -2.62 -2.29
CA SER A 199 3.10 -2.52 -2.32
C SER A 199 3.67 -3.64 -1.46
N PRO A 200 4.53 -4.55 -1.97
CA PRO A 200 5.06 -5.68 -1.21
C PRO A 200 5.67 -5.28 0.15
N ALA A 201 6.47 -4.21 0.17
CA ALA A 201 7.10 -3.71 1.39
C ALA A 201 6.09 -3.20 2.42
N LEU A 202 5.03 -2.48 1.99
CA LEU A 202 3.98 -2.04 2.91
C LEU A 202 3.19 -3.22 3.45
N THR A 203 2.81 -4.17 2.60
CA THR A 203 2.09 -5.38 3.04
C THR A 203 2.88 -6.12 4.11
N TYR A 204 4.19 -6.29 3.91
CA TYR A 204 5.07 -6.95 4.87
C TYR A 204 5.16 -6.23 6.22
N LEU A 205 5.20 -4.89 6.21
CA LEU A 205 5.31 -4.06 7.41
C LEU A 205 3.97 -3.91 8.15
N LEU A 206 2.87 -3.73 7.42
CA LEU A 206 1.54 -3.51 7.98
C LEU A 206 0.87 -4.81 8.44
N ARG A 207 1.15 -5.93 7.74
CA ARG A 207 0.60 -7.27 8.04
C ARG A 207 -0.92 -7.33 8.09
N SER A 208 -1.56 -6.40 7.37
CA SER A 208 -3.02 -6.24 7.32
C SER A 208 -3.48 -5.97 5.89
N ASN A 209 -4.79 -5.83 5.72
CA ASN A 209 -5.35 -5.36 4.46
C ASN A 209 -4.74 -4.00 4.08
N SER A 210 -4.32 -3.87 2.83
CA SER A 210 -3.79 -2.66 2.24
C SER A 210 -4.27 -2.54 0.80
N ASP A 211 -4.47 -1.31 0.32
CA ASP A 211 -4.78 -1.03 -1.07
C ASP A 211 -3.97 0.20 -1.50
N VAL A 212 -3.28 0.08 -2.63
CA VAL A 212 -2.43 1.11 -3.20
C VAL A 212 -2.92 1.38 -4.61
N THR A 213 -3.29 2.62 -4.88
CA THR A 213 -3.90 3.03 -6.15
C THR A 213 -3.13 4.21 -6.73
N SER A 214 -2.72 4.07 -8.00
CA SER A 214 -2.15 5.16 -8.77
C SER A 214 -3.26 6.07 -9.31
N LEU A 215 -3.16 7.37 -9.04
CA LEU A 215 -4.14 8.37 -9.45
C LEU A 215 -3.50 9.38 -10.40
N LEU A 216 -3.53 9.04 -11.70
CA LEU A 216 -2.84 9.82 -12.73
C LEU A 216 -3.73 10.88 -13.40
N SER A 217 -5.05 10.83 -13.19
CA SER A 217 -5.96 11.82 -13.76
C SER A 217 -6.12 13.03 -12.84
N GLY A 218 -6.13 14.23 -13.43
CA GLY A 218 -6.33 15.47 -12.68
C GLY A 218 -7.66 15.52 -11.92
N THR A 219 -8.70 14.87 -12.45
CA THR A 219 -10.01 14.76 -11.77
C THR A 219 -9.96 13.84 -10.57
N ALA A 220 -9.33 12.66 -10.68
CA ALA A 220 -9.18 11.74 -9.56
C ALA A 220 -8.31 12.35 -8.45
N LEU A 221 -7.21 13.03 -8.83
CA LEU A 221 -6.36 13.74 -7.89
C LEU A 221 -7.12 14.86 -7.17
N LYS A 222 -7.87 15.70 -7.90
CA LYS A 222 -8.71 16.75 -7.30
C LYS A 222 -9.73 16.18 -6.32
N SER A 223 -10.39 15.07 -6.67
CA SER A 223 -11.34 14.39 -5.80
C SER A 223 -10.69 13.86 -4.53
N VAL A 224 -9.49 13.28 -4.61
CA VAL A 224 -8.76 12.79 -3.44
C VAL A 224 -8.22 13.94 -2.59
N VAL A 225 -7.70 15.00 -3.20
CA VAL A 225 -7.29 16.21 -2.46
C VAL A 225 -8.48 16.82 -1.73
N ALA A 226 -9.64 16.94 -2.39
CA ALA A 226 -10.86 17.42 -1.76
C ALA A 226 -11.32 16.51 -0.61
N TYR A 227 -11.32 15.18 -0.84
CA TYR A 227 -11.64 14.20 0.19
C TYR A 227 -10.71 14.32 1.40
N VAL A 228 -9.39 14.28 1.19
CA VAL A 228 -8.41 14.41 2.27
C VAL A 228 -8.55 15.75 2.97
N THR A 229 -8.79 16.85 2.24
CA THR A 229 -9.05 18.18 2.81
C THR A 229 -10.31 18.20 3.67
N ASP A 230 -11.39 17.52 3.26
CA ASP A 230 -12.61 17.41 4.07
C ASP A 230 -12.32 16.71 5.41
N TYR A 231 -11.58 15.61 5.42
CA TYR A 231 -11.17 14.94 6.67
C TYR A 231 -10.23 15.79 7.52
N ILE A 232 -9.31 16.51 6.90
CA ILE A 232 -8.38 17.38 7.61
C ILE A 232 -9.11 18.58 8.23
N THR A 233 -10.11 19.12 7.53
CA THR A 233 -10.86 20.30 7.98
C THR A 233 -12.07 19.96 8.84
N LYS A 234 -12.38 18.67 9.06
CA LYS A 234 -13.36 18.23 10.06
C LYS A 234 -13.03 18.87 11.39
N THR A 235 -13.89 19.80 11.79
CA THR A 235 -13.73 20.50 13.05
C THR A 235 -13.92 19.48 14.18
N PRO A 236 -12.96 19.31 15.09
CA PRO A 236 -13.18 18.43 16.23
C PRO A 236 -14.42 18.89 17.01
N LEU A 237 -15.16 17.92 17.58
CA LEU A 237 -16.29 18.24 18.45
C LEU A 237 -15.81 19.22 19.52
N LYS A 238 -16.50 20.37 19.62
CA LYS A 238 -16.12 21.40 20.57
C LYS A 238 -16.17 20.79 21.97
N THR A 239 -15.13 21.04 22.76
CA THR A 239 -14.95 20.44 24.08
C THR A 239 -16.17 20.63 24.99
N TYR A 240 -16.85 21.78 24.89
CA TYR A 240 -18.08 22.02 25.65
C TYR A 240 -19.22 21.08 25.26
N THR A 241 -19.32 20.65 24.00
CA THR A 241 -20.35 19.70 23.55
C THR A 241 -20.10 18.33 24.16
N ILE A 242 -18.83 17.91 24.26
CA ILE A 242 -18.46 16.66 24.94
C ILE A 242 -18.82 16.73 26.43
N PHE A 243 -18.46 17.82 27.11
CA PHE A 243 -18.81 18.01 28.52
C PHE A 243 -20.31 18.14 28.76
N GLN A 244 -21.04 18.78 27.85
CA GLN A 244 -22.50 18.88 27.91
C GLN A 244 -23.14 17.49 27.85
N THR A 245 -22.71 16.63 26.93
CA THR A 245 -23.22 15.25 26.83
C THR A 245 -22.88 14.42 28.07
N ILE A 246 -21.68 14.60 28.63
CA ILE A 246 -21.29 13.93 29.89
C ILE A 246 -22.23 14.38 31.01
N ARG A 247 -22.41 15.70 31.19
CA ARG A 247 -23.32 16.26 32.19
C ARG A 247 -24.74 15.71 32.05
N ASP A 248 -25.28 15.68 30.83
CA ASP A 248 -26.66 15.25 30.57
C ASP A 248 -26.89 13.75 30.86
N VAL A 249 -25.82 12.93 30.92
CA VAL A 249 -25.88 11.52 31.35
C VAL A 249 -25.83 11.39 32.87
N PHE A 250 -25.10 12.28 33.56
CA PHE A 250 -24.94 12.26 35.02
C PHE A 250 -26.01 13.06 35.78
N ASP A 251 -26.72 13.97 35.12
CA ASP A 251 -27.85 14.74 35.67
C ASP A 251 -29.23 14.05 35.46
N ARG A 252 -29.23 12.72 35.21
CA ARG A 252 -30.41 11.85 35.28
C ARG A 252 -30.44 11.07 36.58
#